data_AF-E1QTA8-F1
#
_entry.id   AF-E1QTA8-F1
#
_cell.length_a   1.000
_cell.length_b   1.000
_cell.length_c   1.000
_cell.angle_alpha   90.00
_cell.angle_beta   90.00
_cell.angle_gamma   90.00
#
_symmetry.space_group_name_H-M   'P 1'
#
loop_
_entity.id
_entity.type
_entity.pdbx_description
1 polymer ?
#
loop_
_entity_poly.entity_id
_entity_poly.type
_entity_poly.pdbx_seq_one_letter_code
_entity_poly.pdbx_strand_id
1 'polypeptide(L)'
;MSKVNVNVQVKAKYCDGTWCNFQYFRCAKKALKIVRQGNRTITQCTLFGGPCIGYKCQYAVCEAHVMAPDGRCLLDLRNMETKERDIVEEAKKLDKQASVINRHLKKLGFKDYM
;
A
#
# COMPACT_ATOMS: atom_id res chain seq x y z
N MET A 1 -16.35 7.61 -29.64
CA MET A 1 -15.04 6.94 -29.52
C MET A 1 -13.96 8.00 -29.60
N SER A 2 -13.54 8.55 -28.45
CA SER A 2 -12.49 9.58 -28.40
C SER A 2 -11.26 8.96 -27.74
N LYS A 3 -10.25 8.64 -28.57
CA LYS A 3 -8.95 8.15 -28.13
C LYS A 3 -8.21 9.32 -27.45
N VAL A 4 -8.20 9.35 -26.12
CA VAL A 4 -7.35 10.29 -25.39
C VAL A 4 -5.92 9.75 -25.43
N ASN A 5 -5.11 10.34 -26.31
CA ASN A 5 -3.70 10.01 -26.44
C ASN A 5 -2.92 10.89 -25.46
N VAL A 6 -2.82 10.43 -24.21
CA VAL A 6 -2.09 11.13 -23.15
C VAL A 6 -0.63 10.74 -23.25
N ASN A 7 0.12 11.48 -24.08
CA ASN A 7 1.59 11.38 -24.12
C ASN A 7 2.17 12.13 -22.91
N VAL A 8 1.88 11.65 -21.70
CA VAL A 8 2.54 12.13 -20.49
C VAL A 8 3.88 11.43 -20.41
N GLN A 9 4.93 12.15 -20.76
CA GLN A 9 6.29 11.78 -20.39
C GLN A 9 6.42 11.92 -18.86
N VAL A 10 5.93 10.92 -18.13
CA VAL A 10 6.29 10.79 -16.72
C VAL A 10 7.76 10.44 -16.73
N LYS A 11 8.65 11.40 -16.44
CA LYS A 11 10.04 11.10 -16.09
C LYS A 11 9.97 10.21 -14.85
N ALA A 12 9.94 8.89 -15.05
CA ALA A 12 10.04 7.90 -14.01
C ALA A 12 11.42 8.09 -13.39
N LYS A 13 11.49 8.93 -12.36
CA LYS A 13 12.67 9.09 -11.56
C LYS A 13 12.82 7.76 -10.81
N TYR A 14 13.74 6.97 -11.33
CA TYR A 14 14.07 5.64 -10.85
C TYR A 14 14.79 5.75 -9.51
N CYS A 15 14.63 4.74 -8.66
CA CYS A 15 15.42 4.63 -7.43
C CYS A 15 16.89 4.45 -7.81
N ASP A 16 17.64 5.54 -7.84
CA ASP A 16 19.08 5.62 -8.12
C ASP A 16 19.93 5.49 -6.85
N GLY A 17 19.32 5.05 -5.75
CA GLY A 17 19.95 4.95 -4.45
C GLY A 17 19.96 6.25 -3.64
N THR A 18 19.67 7.41 -4.22
CA THR A 18 19.59 8.70 -3.50
C THR A 18 18.18 9.24 -3.40
N TRP A 19 17.32 8.98 -4.39
CA TRP A 19 15.93 9.40 -4.37
C TRP A 19 15.02 8.24 -4.78
N CYS A 20 14.61 7.46 -3.78
CA CYS A 20 13.57 6.47 -3.92
C CYS A 20 12.39 6.96 -3.08
N ASN A 21 11.16 6.89 -3.60
CA ASN A 21 9.99 7.14 -2.78
C ASN A 21 9.88 5.96 -1.80
N PHE A 22 10.57 6.11 -0.66
CA PHE A 22 10.99 5.08 0.28
C PHE A 22 9.83 4.44 1.06
N GLN A 23 8.59 4.85 0.80
CA GLN A 23 7.43 4.41 1.56
C GLN A 23 7.26 2.89 1.54
N TYR A 24 7.63 2.23 0.41
CA TYR A 24 7.41 0.79 0.24
C TYR A 24 8.57 0.02 -0.40
N PHE A 25 9.63 0.69 -0.86
CA PHE A 25 10.79 0.02 -1.43
C PHE A 25 11.70 -0.53 -0.33
N ARG A 26 11.95 -1.83 -0.34
CA ARG A 26 12.89 -2.49 0.57
C ARG A 26 13.80 -3.44 -0.19
N CYS A 27 14.97 -3.73 0.37
CA CYS A 27 15.79 -4.84 -0.11
C CYS A 27 15.67 -6.03 0.84
N ALA A 28 15.37 -7.20 0.28
CA ALA A 28 15.43 -8.47 0.98
C ALA A 28 16.84 -8.72 1.56
N LYS A 29 16.93 -9.60 2.55
CA LYS A 29 18.20 -9.99 3.22
C LYS A 29 18.99 -8.80 3.80
N LYS A 30 18.33 -7.67 4.09
CA LYS A 30 18.98 -6.43 4.52
C LYS A 30 20.11 -6.00 3.56
N ALA A 31 19.91 -6.25 2.25
CA ALA A 31 20.92 -5.98 1.24
C ALA A 31 21.16 -4.47 1.03
N LEU A 32 20.31 -3.59 1.56
CA LEU A 32 20.45 -2.14 1.48
C LEU A 32 20.86 -1.57 2.84
N LYS A 33 21.91 -0.76 2.87
CA LYS A 33 22.34 0.00 4.03
C LYS A 33 22.53 1.46 3.65
N ILE A 34 21.96 2.36 4.45
CA ILE A 34 22.19 3.79 4.33
C ILE A 34 23.40 4.13 5.20
N VAL A 35 24.46 4.65 4.58
CA VAL A 35 25.71 4.99 5.25
C VAL A 35 25.98 6.47 5.04
N ARG A 36 26.41 7.15 6.10
CA ARG A 36 26.85 8.53 6.00
C ARG A 36 28.34 8.55 5.69
N GLN A 37 28.71 9.02 4.50
CA GLN A 37 30.10 9.20 4.09
C GLN A 37 30.40 10.70 4.07
N GLY A 38 30.94 11.20 5.19
CA GLY A 38 31.17 12.63 5.42
C GLY A 38 29.86 13.42 5.41
N ASN A 39 29.73 14.34 4.45
CA ASN A 39 28.55 15.19 4.29
C ASN A 39 27.47 14.63 3.35
N ARG A 40 27.70 13.45 2.77
CA ARG A 40 26.74 12.82 1.85
C ARG A 40 26.19 11.53 2.45
N THR A 41 24.90 11.33 2.29
CA THR A 41 24.24 10.07 2.59
C THR A 41 24.29 9.20 1.34
N ILE A 42 24.96 8.05 1.43
CA ILE A 42 25.05 7.08 0.34
C ILE A 42 24.28 5.82 0.70
N THR A 43 23.76 5.15 -0.32
CA THR A 43 23.21 3.80 -0.17
C THR A 43 24.19 2.77 -0.69
N GLN A 44 24.50 1.80 0.16
CA GLN A 44 25.46 0.75 -0.11
C GLN A 44 24.78 -0.60 -0.01
N CYS A 45 25.23 -1.55 -0.85
CA CYS A 45 24.84 -2.93 -0.71
C CYS A 45 25.69 -3.65 0.35
N THR A 46 25.05 -4.33 1.30
CA THR A 46 25.76 -5.07 2.35
C THR A 46 26.35 -6.38 1.88
N LEU A 47 25.84 -6.96 0.78
CA LEU A 47 26.25 -8.28 0.31
C LEU A 47 27.58 -8.26 -0.44
N PHE A 48 27.81 -7.23 -1.27
CA PHE A 48 29.04 -7.07 -2.05
C PHE A 48 29.83 -5.80 -1.69
N GLY A 49 29.30 -4.96 -0.80
CA GLY A 49 30.01 -3.77 -0.31
C GLY A 49 30.09 -2.61 -1.31
N GLY A 50 29.37 -2.64 -2.44
CA GLY A 50 29.41 -1.57 -3.45
C GLY A 50 28.17 -0.68 -3.46
N PRO A 51 28.08 0.27 -4.40
CA PRO A 51 26.96 1.20 -4.50
C PRO A 51 25.64 0.47 -4.80
N CYS A 52 24.53 0.99 -4.27
CA CYS A 52 23.22 0.44 -4.56
C CYS A 52 22.83 0.65 -6.04
N ILE A 53 22.42 -0.43 -6.72
CA ILE A 53 21.93 -0.39 -8.11
C ILE A 53 20.41 -0.16 -8.22
N GLY A 54 19.74 0.08 -7.09
CA GLY A 54 18.32 0.41 -7.04
C GLY A 54 17.39 -0.76 -7.32
N TYR A 55 16.29 -0.47 -8.02
CA TYR A 55 15.21 -1.42 -8.33
C TYR A 55 15.64 -2.58 -9.24
N LYS A 56 16.74 -2.43 -9.97
CA LYS A 56 17.33 -3.50 -10.80
C LYS A 56 18.00 -4.59 -9.95
N CYS A 57 18.14 -4.39 -8.64
CA CYS A 57 18.67 -5.39 -7.75
C CYS A 57 17.74 -6.60 -7.67
N GLN A 58 18.31 -7.81 -7.78
CA GLN A 58 17.57 -9.07 -7.58
C GLN A 58 16.92 -9.19 -6.19
N TYR A 59 17.39 -8.42 -5.21
CA TYR A 59 16.85 -8.37 -3.86
C TYR A 59 15.88 -7.21 -3.64
N ALA A 60 15.62 -6.40 -4.66
CA ALA A 60 14.66 -5.32 -4.56
C ALA A 60 13.24 -5.88 -4.44
N VAL A 61 12.51 -5.44 -3.42
CA VAL A 61 11.12 -5.86 -3.15
C VAL A 61 10.27 -4.64 -2.82
N CYS A 62 9.00 -4.68 -3.23
CA CYS A 62 8.01 -3.71 -2.80
C CYS A 62 7.18 -4.31 -1.66
N GLU A 63 7.17 -3.65 -0.51
CA GLU A 63 6.32 -4.00 0.63
C GLU A 63 4.82 -3.88 0.27
N ALA A 64 4.48 -3.00 -0.69
CA ALA A 64 3.13 -2.81 -1.22
C ALA A 64 2.66 -3.89 -2.22
N HIS A 65 3.33 -5.04 -2.27
CA HIS A 65 3.01 -6.27 -3.01
C HIS A 65 3.64 -6.40 -4.41
N VAL A 66 3.65 -5.37 -5.27
CA VAL A 66 4.16 -5.51 -6.67
C VAL A 66 5.10 -4.36 -7.06
N MET A 67 6.22 -4.73 -7.70
CA MET A 67 7.13 -3.79 -8.34
C MET A 67 6.91 -3.79 -9.85
N ALA A 68 6.67 -2.62 -10.42
CA ALA A 68 6.59 -2.43 -11.85
C ALA A 68 7.99 -2.49 -12.51
N PRO A 69 8.08 -2.83 -13.81
CA PRO A 69 9.36 -2.92 -14.53
C PRO A 69 10.11 -1.59 -14.62
N ASP A 70 9.42 -0.46 -14.39
CA ASP A 70 10.00 0.88 -14.28
C ASP A 70 10.55 1.21 -12.88
N GLY A 71 10.40 0.29 -11.91
CA GLY A 71 10.90 0.43 -10.54
C GLY A 71 9.92 1.06 -9.56
N ARG A 72 8.65 1.28 -9.94
CA ARG A 72 7.63 1.82 -9.02
C ARG A 72 6.98 0.70 -8.21
N CYS A 73 6.71 0.97 -6.93
CA CYS A 73 5.85 0.11 -6.13
C CYS A 73 4.38 0.44 -6.42
N LEU A 74 3.63 -0.58 -6.85
CA LEU A 74 2.20 -0.51 -7.09
C LEU A 74 1.48 -1.28 -5.98
N LEU A 75 0.30 -0.79 -5.60
CA LEU A 75 -0.63 -1.53 -4.77
C LEU A 75 -1.24 -2.65 -5.61
N ASP A 76 -1.15 -3.89 -5.14
CA ASP A 76 -1.82 -5.01 -5.79
C ASP A 76 -3.33 -4.95 -5.49
N LEU A 77 -4.10 -4.47 -6.47
CA LEU A 77 -5.56 -4.41 -6.39
C LEU A 77 -6.20 -5.80 -6.48
N ARG A 78 -5.47 -6.85 -6.91
CA ARG A 78 -6.02 -8.21 -7.05
C ARG A 78 -6.45 -8.81 -5.70
N ASN A 79 -5.78 -8.43 -4.61
CA ASN A 79 -6.17 -8.85 -3.26
C ASN A 79 -7.18 -7.90 -2.59
N MET A 80 -7.45 -6.72 -3.17
CA MET A 80 -8.49 -5.80 -2.69
C MET A 80 -9.91 -6.22 -3.12
N GLU A 81 -10.05 -7.28 -3.95
CA GLU A 81 -11.31 -7.97 -4.17
C GLU A 81 -11.83 -8.71 -2.92
N THR A 82 -11.14 -8.59 -1.77
CA THR A 82 -11.65 -9.09 -0.49
C THR A 82 -12.85 -8.27 -0.02
N LYS A 83 -14.01 -8.78 -0.45
CA LYS A 83 -15.38 -8.40 -0.08
C LYS A 83 -15.81 -7.05 -0.63
N GLU A 84 -16.30 -7.06 -1.88
CA GLU A 84 -17.54 -6.33 -2.15
C GLU A 84 -18.58 -6.84 -1.14
N ARG A 85 -18.69 -6.17 0.01
CA ARG A 85 -19.74 -6.48 0.98
C ARG A 85 -21.02 -6.03 0.32
N ASP A 86 -21.92 -6.96 0.04
CA ASP A 86 -23.25 -6.60 -0.44
C ASP A 86 -23.89 -5.66 0.59
N ILE A 87 -24.03 -4.40 0.20
CA ILE A 87 -24.56 -3.32 1.03
C ILE A 87 -25.94 -3.71 1.57
N VAL A 88 -26.69 -4.49 0.79
CA VAL A 88 -28.02 -5.00 1.16
C VAL A 88 -27.95 -6.04 2.26
N GLU A 89 -26.94 -6.92 2.25
CA GLU A 89 -26.79 -7.96 3.28
C GLU A 89 -26.34 -7.37 4.63
N GLU A 90 -25.44 -6.38 4.60
CA GLU A 90 -24.98 -5.70 5.81
C GLU A 90 -26.08 -4.82 6.42
N ALA A 91 -26.88 -4.11 5.60
CA ALA A 91 -28.05 -3.37 6.07
C ALA A 91 -29.05 -4.28 6.79
N LYS A 92 -29.34 -5.46 6.23
CA LYS A 92 -30.24 -6.46 6.87
C LYS A 92 -29.70 -6.97 8.22
N LYS A 93 -28.38 -7.10 8.39
CA LYS A 93 -27.77 -7.48 9.68
C LYS A 93 -27.91 -6.37 10.70
N LEU A 94 -27.68 -5.12 10.29
CA LEU A 94 -27.83 -3.95 11.16
C LEU A 94 -29.29 -3.78 11.61
N ASP A 95 -30.27 -3.95 10.70
CA ASP A 95 -31.70 -3.90 11.05
C ASP A 95 -32.09 -4.97 12.07
N LYS A 96 -31.57 -6.20 11.92
CA LYS A 96 -31.79 -7.28 12.88
C LYS A 96 -31.22 -6.93 14.25
N GLN A 97 -30.00 -6.41 14.31
CA GLN A 97 -29.38 -6.00 15.57
C GLN A 97 -30.16 -4.85 16.23
N ALA A 98 -30.56 -3.84 15.45
CA ALA A 98 -31.39 -2.74 15.93
C ALA A 98 -32.73 -3.25 16.49
N SER A 99 -33.37 -4.22 15.83
CA SER A 99 -34.65 -4.79 16.31
C SER A 99 -34.52 -5.48 17.68
N VAL A 100 -33.40 -6.15 17.93
CA VAL A 100 -33.11 -6.80 19.22
C VAL A 100 -32.90 -5.73 20.29
N ILE A 101 -32.03 -4.76 20.02
CA ILE A 101 -31.75 -3.63 20.93
C ILE A 101 -33.05 -2.91 21.28
N ASN A 102 -33.88 -2.60 20.29
CA ASN A 102 -35.18 -1.96 20.46
C ASN A 102 -36.14 -2.78 21.35
N ARG A 103 -36.14 -4.12 21.21
CA ARG A 103 -36.93 -5.00 22.08
C ARG A 103 -36.45 -4.97 23.52
N HIS A 104 -35.14 -4.89 23.75
CA HIS A 104 -34.55 -4.79 25.08
C HIS A 104 -34.83 -3.42 25.71
N LEU A 105 -34.68 -2.32 24.97
CA LEU A 105 -34.97 -0.97 25.43
C LEU A 105 -36.45 -0.79 25.81
N LYS A 106 -37.37 -1.35 25.02
CA LYS A 106 -38.81 -1.35 25.32
C LYS A 106 -39.15 -2.10 26.61
N LYS A 107 -38.44 -3.20 26.91
CA LYS A 107 -38.61 -3.94 28.17
C LYS A 107 -38.08 -3.17 29.38
N LEU A 108 -37.05 -2.35 29.20
CA LEU A 108 -36.44 -1.54 30.26
C LEU A 108 -37.18 -0.20 30.49
N GLY A 109 -38.26 0.07 29.74
CA GLY A 109 -39.08 1.28 29.93
C GLY A 109 -38.50 2.55 29.30
N PHE A 110 -37.38 2.47 28.59
CA PHE A 110 -36.72 3.59 27.90
C PHE A 110 -37.37 3.89 26.55
N LYS A 111 -38.65 4.27 26.57
CA LYS A 111 -39.48 4.53 25.38
C LYS A 111 -39.07 5.79 24.62
N ASP A 112 -38.32 6.68 25.26
CA ASP A 112 -37.99 8.03 24.77
C ASP A 112 -36.70 8.09 23.92
N TYR A 113 -35.98 6.96 23.77
CA TYR A 113 -34.75 6.85 22.96
C TYR A 113 -34.98 6.11 21.62
N MET A 114 -36.24 5.96 21.21
CA MET A 114 -36.64 5.35 19.91
C MET A 114 -37.01 6.42 18.90
#